data_AF-A0ABD2MLQ2-F1
#
_entry.id   AF-A0ABD2MLQ2-F1
#
_cell.length_a   1.000
_cell.length_b   1.000
_cell.length_c   1.000
_cell.angle_alpha   90.00
_cell.angle_beta   90.00
_cell.angle_gamma   90.00
#
_symmetry.space_group_name_H-M   'P 1'
#
loop_
_entity.id
_entity.type
_entity.pdbx_description
1 polymer ?
#
loop_
_entity_poly.entity_id
_entity_poly.type
_entity_poly.pdbx_seq_one_letter_code
_entity_poly.pdbx_strand_id
1 'polypeptide(L)'
;MLCGLMFFRKGEANFKSNNVSTIAIIKAYISRIDDQTIDEVIKLMVPNLQKYQKMKKDIALLEALNELELSEVENATTLSQRYQQLLVEETTLKKEYSNHPGYLNRLYGIVCDLYIDYNKFKGTAVKSKLPQLKQVLEDVDYENLYNFSSLTNNYI
;
A
#
# COMPACT_ATOMS: atom_id res chain seq x y z
N MET A 1 -20.98 -2.38 -3.00
CA MET A 1 -21.04 -1.73 -4.33
C MET A 1 -19.85 -0.77 -4.41
N LEU A 2 -18.73 -1.18 -5.01
CA LEU A 2 -17.48 -0.39 -5.06
C LEU A 2 -16.87 -0.48 -6.47
N CYS A 3 -17.40 0.34 -7.37
CA CYS A 3 -16.75 0.71 -8.63
C CYS A 3 -16.99 2.21 -8.81
N GLY A 4 -15.92 3.00 -8.65
CA GLY A 4 -15.99 4.45 -8.67
C GLY A 4 -15.70 4.99 -10.06
N LEU A 5 -16.74 5.20 -10.87
CA LEU A 5 -16.69 5.75 -12.24
C LEU A 5 -16.07 4.81 -13.29
N MET A 6 -16.85 4.55 -14.33
CA MET A 6 -16.52 3.67 -15.45
C MET A 6 -16.96 4.36 -16.73
N PHE A 7 -16.00 4.70 -17.59
CA PHE A 7 -16.26 5.39 -18.85
C PHE A 7 -15.94 4.46 -20.02
N PHE A 8 -16.92 4.27 -20.90
CA PHE A 8 -16.77 3.47 -22.11
C PHE A 8 -16.78 4.35 -23.35
N ARG A 9 -15.85 4.07 -24.26
CA ARG A 9 -15.85 4.56 -25.64
C ARG A 9 -15.54 3.39 -26.57
N LYS A 10 -15.82 3.54 -27.86
CA LYS A 10 -15.57 2.47 -28.84
C LYS A 10 -14.07 2.11 -28.84
N GLY A 11 -13.74 0.92 -28.34
CA GLY A 11 -12.35 0.42 -28.25
C GLY A 11 -11.58 0.83 -26.98
N GLU A 12 -12.21 1.52 -26.03
CA GLU A 12 -11.56 2.04 -24.83
C GLU A 12 -12.48 1.95 -23.61
N ALA A 13 -11.94 1.53 -22.47
CA ALA A 13 -12.66 1.50 -21.20
C ALA A 13 -11.76 2.02 -20.08
N ASN A 14 -12.21 3.08 -19.39
CA ASN A 14 -11.51 3.68 -18.27
C ASN A 14 -12.20 3.26 -16.97
N PHE A 15 -11.47 2.51 -16.14
CA PHE A 15 -11.95 2.02 -14.85
C PHE A 15 -11.22 2.76 -13.73
N LYS A 16 -11.97 3.44 -12.86
CA LYS A 16 -11.44 4.01 -11.63
C LYS A 16 -12.04 3.27 -10.44
N SER A 17 -11.20 2.93 -9.46
CA SER A 17 -11.65 2.28 -8.24
C SER A 17 -10.67 2.55 -7.12
N ASN A 18 -11.22 2.92 -5.96
CA ASN A 18 -10.48 2.98 -4.70
C ASN A 18 -10.31 1.59 -4.05
N ASN A 19 -10.92 0.55 -4.62
CA ASN A 19 -10.79 -0.82 -4.17
C ASN A 19 -9.78 -1.57 -5.05
N VAL A 20 -8.63 -1.87 -4.46
CA VAL A 20 -7.51 -2.54 -5.11
C VAL A 20 -7.89 -3.94 -5.61
N SER A 21 -8.75 -4.66 -4.88
CA SER A 21 -9.26 -5.96 -5.33
C SER A 21 -10.10 -5.83 -6.60
N THR A 22 -10.88 -4.75 -6.74
CA THR A 22 -11.65 -4.47 -7.96
C THR A 22 -10.71 -4.24 -9.15
N ILE A 23 -9.62 -3.50 -8.97
CA ILE A 23 -8.63 -3.27 -10.03
C ILE A 23 -7.94 -4.59 -10.42
N ALA A 24 -7.56 -5.42 -9.45
CA ALA A 24 -6.95 -6.73 -9.70
C ALA A 24 -7.88 -7.70 -10.44
N ILE A 25 -9.17 -7.70 -10.11
CA ILE A 25 -10.19 -8.48 -10.84
C ILE A 25 -10.33 -7.95 -12.26
N ILE A 26 -10.50 -6.64 -12.45
CA ILE A 26 -10.66 -6.05 -13.79
C ILE A 26 -9.47 -6.41 -14.67
N LYS A 27 -8.24 -6.26 -14.15
CA LYS A 27 -6.99 -6.63 -14.82
C LYS A 27 -6.99 -8.05 -15.38
N ALA A 28 -7.61 -9.02 -14.68
CA ALA A 28 -7.69 -10.40 -15.16
C ALA A 28 -8.48 -10.56 -16.48
N TYR A 29 -9.27 -9.56 -16.86
CA TYR A 29 -10.16 -9.57 -18.03
C TYR A 29 -9.80 -8.55 -19.13
N ILE A 30 -8.77 -7.71 -18.94
CA ILE A 30 -8.31 -6.73 -19.95
C ILE A 30 -6.90 -7.03 -20.48
N SER A 31 -6.71 -6.81 -21.78
CA SER A 31 -5.50 -7.19 -22.53
C SER A 31 -4.49 -6.06 -22.75
N ARG A 32 -4.84 -4.80 -22.49
CA ARG A 32 -3.94 -3.64 -22.64
C ARG A 32 -4.15 -2.66 -21.49
N ILE A 33 -3.04 -2.13 -20.97
CA ILE A 33 -2.97 -1.15 -19.89
C ILE A 33 -2.21 0.05 -20.45
N ASP A 34 -2.75 1.25 -20.29
CA ASP A 34 -2.05 2.49 -20.69
C ASP A 34 -0.93 2.83 -19.70
N ASP A 35 0.11 3.51 -20.16
CA ASP A 35 1.26 3.88 -19.33
C ASP A 35 0.86 4.74 -18.13
N GLN A 36 -0.16 5.59 -18.28
CA GLN A 36 -0.67 6.43 -17.18
C GLN A 36 -1.46 5.62 -16.14
N THR A 37 -1.93 4.42 -16.48
CA THR A 37 -2.74 3.59 -15.59
C THR A 37 -1.94 3.14 -14.38
N ILE A 38 -0.64 2.86 -14.53
CA ILE A 38 0.21 2.44 -13.41
C ILE A 38 0.37 3.55 -12.39
N ASP A 39 0.65 4.77 -12.86
CA ASP A 39 0.78 5.94 -12.00
C ASP A 39 -0.53 6.26 -11.29
N GLU A 40 -1.67 6.18 -11.97
CA GLU A 40 -2.98 6.38 -11.34
C GLU A 40 -3.28 5.31 -10.27
N VAL A 41 -3.00 4.04 -10.56
CA VAL A 41 -3.25 2.94 -9.61
C VAL A 41 -2.32 3.03 -8.40
N ILE A 42 -1.03 3.38 -8.59
CA ILE A 42 -0.09 3.62 -7.48
C ILE A 42 -0.56 4.80 -6.63
N LYS A 43 -0.95 5.92 -7.25
CA LYS A 43 -1.52 7.09 -6.54
C LYS A 43 -2.72 6.73 -5.66
N LEU A 44 -3.59 5.83 -6.13
CA LEU A 44 -4.74 5.36 -5.35
C LEU A 44 -4.36 4.40 -4.22
N MET A 45 -3.27 3.62 -4.39
CA MET A 45 -2.82 2.66 -3.40
C MET A 45 -1.98 3.26 -2.28
N VAL A 46 -1.20 4.32 -2.56
CA VAL A 46 -0.26 4.92 -1.60
C VAL A 46 -0.91 5.33 -0.28
N PRO A 47 -2.07 6.02 -0.24
CA PRO A 47 -2.70 6.39 1.03
C PRO A 47 -3.02 5.18 1.92
N ASN A 48 -3.45 4.07 1.31
CA ASN A 48 -3.72 2.82 2.03
C ASN A 48 -2.42 2.17 2.52
N LEU A 49 -1.37 2.14 1.68
CA LEU A 49 -0.05 1.64 2.08
C LEU A 49 0.47 2.41 3.31
N GLN A 50 0.48 3.74 3.25
CA GLN A 50 0.92 4.61 4.33
C GLN A 50 0.11 4.39 5.61
N LYS A 51 -1.23 4.31 5.49
CA LYS A 51 -2.12 4.07 6.64
C LYS A 51 -1.77 2.77 7.35
N TYR A 52 -1.71 1.65 6.62
CA TYR A 52 -1.50 0.33 7.23
C TYR A 52 -0.06 0.12 7.71
N GLN A 53 0.92 0.78 7.10
CA GLN A 53 2.29 0.80 7.62
C GLN A 53 2.41 1.58 8.93
N LYS A 54 1.80 2.78 8.99
CA LYS A 54 1.76 3.56 10.21
C LYS A 54 1.14 2.73 11.34
N MET A 55 -0.01 2.10 11.08
CA MET A 55 -0.69 1.21 12.01
C MET A 55 0.20 0.06 12.48
N LYS A 56 0.95 -0.59 11.57
CA LYS A 56 1.91 -1.64 11.93
C LYS A 56 3.03 -1.12 12.86
N LYS A 57 3.60 0.05 12.57
CA LYS A 57 4.65 0.67 13.41
C LYS A 57 4.11 1.06 14.78
N ASP A 58 2.91 1.62 14.81
CA ASP A 58 2.20 2.04 16.02
C ASP A 58 1.86 0.83 16.92
N ILE A 59 1.47 -0.32 16.34
CA ILE A 59 1.26 -1.58 17.11
C ILE A 59 2.56 -2.12 17.67
N ALA A 60 3.60 -2.22 16.86
CA ALA A 60 4.91 -2.72 17.32
C ALA A 60 5.46 -1.87 18.49
N LEU A 61 5.21 -0.56 18.42
CA LEU A 61 5.55 0.37 19.50
C LEU A 61 4.70 0.15 20.76
N LEU A 62 3.39 -0.09 20.61
CA LEU A 62 2.52 -0.45 21.75
C LEU A 62 2.93 -1.76 22.41
N GLU A 63 3.36 -2.75 21.62
CA GLU A 63 3.90 -4.01 22.13
C GLU A 63 5.16 -3.75 22.96
N ALA A 64 6.11 -2.96 22.43
CA ALA A 64 7.32 -2.59 23.16
C ALA A 64 7.03 -1.77 24.44
N LEU A 65 6.05 -0.86 24.41
CA LEU A 65 5.65 -0.09 25.61
C LEU A 65 5.02 -0.99 26.69
N ASN A 66 4.24 -1.99 26.28
CA ASN A 66 3.67 -2.97 27.20
C ASN A 66 4.75 -3.88 27.81
N GLU A 67 5.76 -4.29 27.04
CA GLU A 67 6.90 -5.08 27.54
C GLU A 67 7.73 -4.33 28.60
N LEU A 68 7.78 -2.99 28.51
CA LEU A 68 8.50 -2.15 29.46
C LEU A 68 7.68 -1.80 30.72
N GLU A 69 6.47 -2.37 30.87
CA GLU A 69 5.52 -2.05 31.96
C GLU A 69 5.20 -0.52 32.05
N LEU A 70 5.38 0.20 30.94
CA LEU A 70 5.10 1.64 30.83
C LEU A 70 3.61 1.92 30.60
N SER A 71 2.79 0.88 30.53
CA SER A 71 1.33 0.96 30.39
C SER A 71 0.63 1.32 31.71
N GLU A 72 1.32 1.29 32.85
CA GLU A 72 0.77 1.78 34.11
C GLU A 72 0.68 3.32 34.13
N VAL A 73 -0.45 3.83 34.67
CA VAL A 73 -0.83 5.26 34.60
C VAL A 73 0.24 6.18 35.19
N GLU A 74 0.97 5.74 36.22
CA GLU A 74 2.03 6.52 36.85
C GLU A 74 3.25 6.69 35.91
N ASN A 75 3.61 5.65 35.15
CA ASN A 75 4.74 5.65 34.22
C ASN A 75 4.40 6.37 32.89
N ALA A 76 3.13 6.29 32.46
CA ALA A 76 2.67 6.91 31.21
C ALA A 76 2.75 8.45 31.21
N THR A 77 2.66 9.09 32.38
CA THR A 77 2.76 10.56 32.50
C THR A 77 4.12 11.13 32.12
N THR A 78 5.17 10.30 32.13
CA THR A 78 6.54 10.68 31.72
C THR A 78 6.76 10.56 30.21
N LEU A 79 5.85 9.90 29.50
CA LEU A 79 5.93 9.69 28.05
C LEU A 79 5.53 10.96 27.28
N SER A 80 6.02 11.07 26.03
CA SER A 80 5.56 12.12 25.13
C SER A 80 4.04 12.04 24.88
N GLN A 81 3.41 13.18 24.59
CA GLN A 81 1.98 13.26 24.28
C GLN A 81 1.54 12.29 23.18
N ARG A 82 2.41 12.05 22.18
CA ARG A 82 2.16 11.08 21.10
C ARG A 82 2.01 9.65 21.62
N TYR A 83 2.85 9.23 22.57
CA TYR A 83 2.79 7.88 23.14
C TYR A 83 1.60 7.71 24.08
N GLN A 84 1.27 8.76 24.84
CA GLN A 84 0.06 8.77 25.67
C GLN A 84 -1.21 8.62 24.81
N GLN A 85 -1.30 9.37 23.71
CA GLN A 85 -2.40 9.23 22.74
C GLN A 85 -2.46 7.81 22.17
N LEU A 86 -1.30 7.23 21.84
CA LEU A 86 -1.24 5.88 21.30
C LEU A 86 -1.76 4.81 22.28
N LEU A 87 -1.45 4.94 23.57
CA LEU A 87 -1.97 4.07 24.62
C LEU A 87 -3.51 4.19 24.75
N VAL A 88 -4.05 5.41 24.62
CA VAL A 88 -5.51 5.63 24.62
C VAL A 88 -6.18 4.97 23.40
N GLU A 89 -5.55 5.04 22.24
CA GLU A 89 -6.07 4.50 20.98
C GLU A 89 -5.82 2.99 20.80
N GLU A 90 -5.03 2.37 21.67
CA GLU A 90 -4.54 0.98 21.55
C GLU A 90 -5.63 -0.03 21.19
N THR A 91 -6.76 0.00 21.91
CA THR A 91 -7.84 -0.97 21.74
C THR A 91 -8.48 -0.84 20.35
N THR A 92 -8.72 0.40 19.90
CA THR A 92 -9.29 0.69 18.58
C THR A 92 -8.32 0.29 17.47
N LEU A 93 -7.05 0.61 17.64
CA LEU A 93 -6.00 0.38 16.64
C LEU A 93 -5.68 -1.12 16.48
N LYS A 94 -5.57 -1.86 17.59
CA LYS A 94 -5.45 -3.34 17.58
C LYS A 94 -6.67 -3.99 16.91
N LYS A 95 -7.88 -3.51 17.23
CA LYS A 95 -9.12 -4.02 16.62
C LYS A 95 -9.13 -3.79 15.11
N GLU A 96 -8.86 -2.58 14.64
CA GLU A 96 -8.85 -2.25 13.21
C GLU A 96 -7.81 -3.07 12.45
N TYR A 97 -6.61 -3.25 13.01
CA TYR A 97 -5.57 -4.07 12.40
C TYR A 97 -5.96 -5.56 12.36
N SER A 98 -6.55 -6.08 13.44
CA SER A 98 -6.97 -7.47 13.54
C SER A 98 -8.08 -7.85 12.56
N ASN A 99 -8.93 -6.88 12.17
CA ASN A 99 -9.97 -7.07 11.14
C ASN A 99 -9.39 -7.30 9.73
N HIS A 100 -8.12 -6.94 9.52
CA HIS A 100 -7.49 -6.95 8.21
C HIS A 100 -6.13 -7.68 8.24
N PRO A 101 -6.10 -8.97 8.66
CA PRO A 101 -4.86 -9.70 8.84
C PRO A 101 -4.14 -9.85 7.50
N GLY A 102 -2.87 -9.43 7.47
CA GLY A 102 -2.03 -9.49 6.27
C GLY A 102 -2.46 -8.54 5.14
N TYR A 103 -3.33 -7.56 5.38
CA TYR A 103 -3.78 -6.63 4.34
C TYR A 103 -2.63 -5.83 3.73
N LEU A 104 -1.66 -5.39 4.55
CA LEU A 104 -0.45 -4.73 4.06
C LEU A 104 0.35 -5.63 3.10
N ASN A 105 0.53 -6.92 3.46
CA ASN A 105 1.21 -7.89 2.59
C ASN A 105 0.45 -8.12 1.28
N ARG A 106 -0.90 -8.10 1.32
CA ARG A 106 -1.74 -8.16 0.11
C ARG A 106 -1.54 -6.94 -0.77
N LEU A 107 -1.48 -5.74 -0.19
CA LEU A 107 -1.20 -4.51 -0.95
C LEU A 107 0.16 -4.59 -1.64
N TYR A 108 1.21 -5.06 -0.95
CA TYR A 108 2.53 -5.28 -1.56
C TYR A 108 2.48 -6.28 -2.71
N GLY A 109 1.75 -7.39 -2.53
CA GLY A 109 1.53 -8.39 -3.58
C GLY A 109 0.88 -7.77 -4.81
N ILE A 110 -0.16 -6.96 -4.63
CA ILE A 110 -0.86 -6.32 -5.75
C ILE A 110 0.03 -5.33 -6.48
N VAL A 111 0.84 -4.53 -5.77
CA VAL A 111 1.81 -3.63 -6.42
C VAL A 111 2.86 -4.42 -7.20
N CYS A 112 3.38 -5.52 -6.63
CA CYS A 112 4.34 -6.40 -7.31
C CYS A 112 3.74 -7.02 -8.58
N ASP A 113 2.51 -7.56 -8.50
CA ASP A 113 1.83 -8.18 -9.63
C ASP A 113 1.51 -7.16 -10.72
N LEU A 114 1.11 -5.94 -10.33
CA LEU A 114 0.90 -4.84 -11.26
C LEU A 114 2.20 -4.47 -12.00
N TYR A 115 3.31 -4.36 -11.26
CA TYR A 115 4.62 -4.07 -11.83
C TYR A 115 5.11 -5.16 -12.81
N ILE A 116 4.94 -6.43 -12.44
CA ILE A 116 5.31 -7.56 -13.31
C ILE A 116 4.51 -7.52 -14.60
N ASP A 117 3.19 -7.40 -14.50
CA ASP A 117 2.32 -7.51 -15.66
C ASP A 117 2.48 -6.33 -16.60
N TYR A 118 2.64 -5.11 -16.07
CA TYR A 118 2.95 -3.93 -16.88
C TYR A 118 4.22 -4.12 -17.73
N ASN A 119 5.31 -4.57 -17.10
CA ASN A 119 6.56 -4.77 -17.81
C ASN A 119 6.50 -5.97 -18.76
N LYS A 120 5.76 -7.02 -18.41
CA LYS A 120 5.51 -8.16 -19.31
C LYS A 120 4.76 -7.73 -20.58
N PHE A 121 3.80 -6.80 -20.47
CA PHE A 121 3.14 -6.19 -21.63
C PHE A 121 4.11 -5.36 -22.48
N LYS A 122 5.09 -4.70 -21.86
CA LYS A 122 6.20 -4.01 -22.55
C LYS A 122 7.31 -4.96 -23.05
N GLY A 123 7.15 -6.28 -22.93
CA GLY A 123 8.16 -7.27 -23.35
C GLY A 123 9.41 -7.32 -22.46
N THR A 124 9.37 -6.69 -21.28
CA THR A 124 10.51 -6.60 -20.35
C THR A 124 10.32 -7.52 -19.14
N ALA A 125 11.32 -8.35 -18.84
CA ALA A 125 11.29 -9.20 -17.64
C ALA A 125 11.87 -8.47 -16.43
N VAL A 126 11.04 -8.24 -15.39
CA VAL A 126 11.42 -7.46 -14.20
C VAL A 126 11.40 -8.24 -12.89
N LYS A 127 11.27 -9.58 -12.93
CA LYS A 127 11.23 -10.41 -11.72
C LYS A 127 12.45 -10.23 -10.81
N SER A 128 13.62 -9.97 -11.38
CA SER A 128 14.86 -9.68 -10.63
C SER A 128 14.81 -8.37 -9.83
N LYS A 129 13.95 -7.42 -10.21
CA LYS A 129 13.77 -6.13 -9.53
C LYS A 129 12.75 -6.18 -8.37
N LEU A 130 12.06 -7.31 -8.18
CA LEU A 130 11.04 -7.45 -7.13
C LEU A 130 11.59 -7.30 -5.70
N PRO A 131 12.78 -7.81 -5.34
CA PRO A 131 13.34 -7.56 -4.02
C PRO A 131 13.56 -6.06 -3.76
N GLN A 132 14.04 -5.32 -4.76
CA GLN A 132 14.22 -3.86 -4.66
C GLN A 132 12.88 -3.13 -4.53
N LEU A 133 11.86 -3.53 -5.31
CA LEU A 133 10.51 -2.98 -5.17
C LEU A 133 9.94 -3.20 -3.76
N LYS A 134 10.17 -4.38 -3.17
CA LYS A 134 9.72 -4.67 -1.80
C LYS A 134 10.41 -3.78 -0.77
N GLN A 135 11.70 -3.51 -0.92
CA GLN A 135 12.41 -2.57 -0.05
C GLN A 135 11.82 -1.16 -0.15
N VAL A 136 11.56 -0.67 -1.37
CA VAL A 136 10.90 0.62 -1.58
C VAL A 136 9.50 0.66 -0.97
N LEU A 137 8.76 -0.45 -1.07
CA LEU A 137 7.45 -0.62 -0.45
C LEU A 137 7.49 -0.70 1.09
N GLU A 138 8.62 -1.02 1.71
CA GLU A 138 8.77 -1.06 3.17
C GLU A 138 9.04 0.33 3.77
N ASP A 139 9.71 1.20 3.02
CA ASP A 139 10.08 2.54 3.47
C ASP A 139 9.11 3.67 3.09
N VAL A 140 8.13 3.40 2.20
CA VAL A 140 7.06 4.30 1.68
C VAL A 140 7.35 5.78 1.83
N ASP A 141 8.21 6.24 0.93
CA ASP A 141 8.08 7.57 0.38
C ASP A 141 7.30 7.45 -0.94
N TYR A 142 6.23 8.23 -1.09
CA TYR A 142 5.49 8.31 -2.35
C TYR A 142 6.44 8.63 -3.51
N GLU A 143 7.42 9.50 -3.26
CA GLU A 143 8.43 9.87 -4.25
C GLU A 143 9.32 8.67 -4.61
N ASN A 144 9.69 7.82 -3.66
CA ASN A 144 10.48 6.62 -3.97
C ASN A 144 9.69 5.58 -4.75
N LEU A 145 8.39 5.40 -4.44
CA LEU A 145 7.51 4.51 -5.21
C LEU A 145 7.22 5.03 -6.61
N TYR A 146 6.97 6.34 -6.72
CA TYR A 146 6.75 7.01 -7.99
C TYR A 146 8.01 7.00 -8.84
N ASN A 147 9.19 7.24 -8.27
CA ASN A 147 10.46 7.14 -8.97
C ASN A 147 10.74 5.70 -9.41
N PHE A 148 10.43 4.70 -8.60
CA PHE A 148 10.57 3.29 -9.01
C PHE A 148 9.62 2.91 -10.16
N SER A 149 8.40 3.44 -10.20
CA SER A 149 7.45 3.19 -11.30
C SER A 149 7.82 3.97 -12.57
N SER A 150 8.19 5.24 -12.43
CA SER A 150 8.58 6.13 -13.54
C SER A 150 9.98 5.84 -14.10
N LEU A 151 10.84 5.12 -13.38
CA LEU A 151 12.10 4.56 -13.92
C LEU A 151 11.88 3.37 -14.88
N THR A 152 10.63 3.02 -15.23
CA THR A 152 10.36 2.26 -16.46
C THR A 152 10.40 3.12 -17.73
N ASN A 153 10.66 4.43 -17.62
CA ASN A 153 10.78 5.37 -18.75
C ASN A 153 12.17 6.00 -18.93
N ASN A 154 13.25 5.46 -18.34
CA ASN A 154 14.60 5.98 -18.62
C ASN A 154 15.63 4.87 -18.91
N TYR A 155 16.03 4.82 -20.19
CA TYR A 155 17.12 4.06 -20.84
C TYR A 155 16.94 2.54 -20.84
N ILE A 156 16.73 1.84 -21.96
CA ILE A 156 17.24 1.97 -23.35
C ILE A 156 16.10 1.72 -24.35
#